data_AF-A0A6L7WNK2-F1
#
_entry.id   AF-A0A6L7WNK2-F1
#
_cell.length_a   1.000
_cell.length_b   1.000
_cell.length_c   1.000
_cell.angle_alpha   90.00
_cell.angle_beta   90.00
_cell.angle_gamma   90.00
#
_symmetry.space_group_name_H-M   'P 1'
#
loop_
_entity.id
_entity.type
_entity.pdbx_description
1 polymer ?
#
loop_
_entity_poly.entity_id
_entity_poly.type
_entity_poly.pdbx_seq_one_letter_code
_entity_poly.pdbx_strand_id
1 'polypeptide(L)'
;MNWDRMALAAVLVAVAVLVGLHVRDHPALSHIDELQHADYTLKSPFHVPRHGDTIGQEAMEEAACRGIDYPLRLSIDALNDWLHLTGEQGVATLVPESVPRVKLPPCRSLLLAPDQFPNWGLNTASTHPPVYYTTSALAGEVFDTVPNVDSRATGIRLAGILWLGAAAVVLWYLLGSLGASTWSKALLIGFLVVSPRVLHESSIINPDSTALLGGALVLAAVLRWG
;
A
#
# COMPACT_ATOMS: atom_id res chain seq x y z
N MET A 1 14.48 -11.28 -31.66
CA MET A 1 14.02 -10.47 -30.51
C MET A 1 12.68 -11.03 -30.06
N ASN A 2 12.58 -11.59 -28.85
CA ASN A 2 11.37 -12.31 -28.42
C ASN A 2 10.31 -11.31 -27.94
N TRP A 3 9.38 -10.97 -28.83
CA TRP A 3 8.33 -9.97 -28.61
C TRP A 3 7.52 -10.22 -27.32
N ASP A 4 7.30 -11.50 -26.98
CA ASP A 4 6.63 -11.91 -25.73
C ASP A 4 7.38 -11.48 -24.46
N ARG A 5 8.71 -11.66 -24.44
CA ARG A 5 9.54 -11.27 -23.28
C ARG A 5 9.66 -9.75 -23.17
N MET A 6 9.68 -9.04 -24.30
CA MET A 6 9.66 -7.58 -24.30
C MET A 6 8.35 -7.03 -23.75
N ALA A 7 7.22 -7.64 -24.13
CA ALA A 7 5.91 -7.23 -23.61
C ALA A 7 5.80 -7.49 -22.11
N LEU A 8 6.26 -8.65 -21.61
CA LEU A 8 6.34 -8.91 -20.18
C LEU A 8 7.25 -7.90 -19.46
N ALA A 9 8.44 -7.62 -20.01
CA ALA A 9 9.36 -6.63 -19.45
C ALA A 9 8.72 -5.24 -19.39
N ALA A 10 7.97 -4.84 -20.42
CA ALA A 10 7.24 -3.56 -20.44
C ALA A 10 6.17 -3.51 -19.35
N VAL A 11 5.43 -4.60 -19.12
CA VAL A 11 4.48 -4.70 -18.00
C VAL A 11 5.17 -4.57 -16.64
N LEU A 12 6.31 -5.23 -16.45
CA LEU A 12 7.06 -5.14 -15.19
C LEU A 12 7.64 -3.74 -14.95
N VAL A 13 8.10 -3.08 -16.00
CA VAL A 13 8.51 -1.66 -15.93
C VAL A 13 7.30 -0.78 -15.57
N ALA A 14 6.14 -1.01 -16.18
CA ALA A 14 4.92 -0.27 -15.84
C ALA A 14 4.51 -0.48 -14.36
N VAL A 15 4.60 -1.71 -13.85
CA VAL A 15 4.38 -2.00 -12.41
C VAL A 15 5.34 -1.19 -11.54
N ALA A 16 6.64 -1.26 -11.80
CA ALA A 16 7.64 -0.56 -11.01
C ALA A 16 7.46 0.97 -11.05
N VAL A 17 7.20 1.53 -12.24
CA VAL A 17 6.98 2.96 -12.43
C VAL A 17 5.69 3.41 -11.74
N LEU A 18 4.57 2.74 -11.96
CA LEU A 18 3.29 3.17 -11.42
C LEU A 18 3.25 3.05 -9.89
N VAL A 19 3.74 1.94 -9.33
CA VAL A 19 3.83 1.78 -7.87
C VAL A 19 4.80 2.81 -7.29
N GLY A 20 6.00 2.97 -7.87
CA GLY A 20 6.98 3.95 -7.41
C GLY A 20 6.46 5.39 -7.44
N LEU A 21 5.75 5.78 -8.50
CA LEU A 21 5.09 7.08 -8.59
C LEU A 21 3.99 7.22 -7.54
N HIS A 22 3.15 6.20 -7.33
CA HIS A 22 2.09 6.26 -6.35
C HIS A 22 2.63 6.39 -4.91
N VAL A 23 3.67 5.63 -4.57
CA VAL A 23 4.38 5.71 -3.28
C VAL A 23 4.96 7.11 -3.05
N ARG A 24 5.51 7.72 -4.10
CA ARG A 24 6.07 9.07 -4.06
C ARG A 24 5.00 10.15 -3.89
N ASP A 25 3.91 10.06 -4.65
CA ASP A 25 2.87 11.08 -4.70
C ASP A 25 1.91 11.00 -3.49
N HIS A 26 1.85 9.85 -2.80
CA HIS A 26 1.01 9.62 -1.62
C HIS A 26 1.87 9.28 -0.39
N PRO A 27 2.66 10.23 0.14
CA PRO A 27 3.60 9.96 1.22
C PRO A 27 2.94 9.72 2.58
N ALA A 28 1.70 10.19 2.79
CA ALA A 28 0.93 9.97 4.01
C ALA A 28 0.53 8.49 4.16
N LEU A 29 0.45 8.02 5.40
CA LEU A 29 -0.06 6.67 5.69
C LEU A 29 -1.56 6.60 5.42
N SER A 30 -2.02 5.56 4.74
CA SER A 30 -3.43 5.26 4.58
C SER A 30 -4.10 5.17 5.94
N HIS A 31 -5.26 5.81 6.06
CA HIS A 31 -6.08 5.73 7.25
C HIS A 31 -6.53 4.30 7.58
N ILE A 32 -6.62 3.43 6.57
CA ILE A 32 -7.06 2.05 6.75
C ILE A 32 -5.85 1.19 7.15
N ASP A 33 -5.62 1.11 8.46
CA ASP A 33 -4.73 0.16 9.15
C ASP A 33 -3.26 0.05 8.68
N GLU A 34 -2.80 0.92 7.77
CA GLU A 34 -1.42 0.86 7.24
C GLU A 34 -0.39 1.07 8.35
N LEU A 35 -0.67 1.94 9.33
CA LEU A 35 0.22 2.17 10.46
C LEU A 35 0.46 0.88 11.28
N GLN A 36 -0.60 0.11 11.52
CA GLN A 36 -0.53 -1.15 12.28
C GLN A 36 0.26 -2.23 11.51
N HIS A 37 0.08 -2.30 10.19
CA HIS A 37 0.87 -3.20 9.34
C HIS A 37 2.33 -2.75 9.21
N ALA A 38 2.59 -1.45 9.10
CA ALA A 38 3.92 -0.87 9.10
C ALA A 38 4.68 -1.23 10.37
N ASP A 39 4.04 -1.09 11.53
CA ASP A 39 4.62 -1.46 12.83
C ASP A 39 5.10 -2.91 12.90
N TYR A 40 4.27 -3.87 12.49
CA TYR A 40 4.70 -5.27 12.49
C TYR A 40 5.77 -5.58 11.44
N THR A 41 5.76 -4.86 10.32
CA THR A 41 6.80 -5.01 9.29
C THR A 41 8.14 -4.49 9.81
N LEU A 42 8.16 -3.32 10.47
CA LEU A 42 9.35 -2.72 11.05
C LEU A 42 9.92 -3.56 12.21
N LYS A 43 9.05 -4.18 13.03
CA LYS A 43 9.43 -5.10 14.11
C LYS A 43 9.85 -6.51 13.63
N SER A 44 9.59 -6.85 12.37
CA SER A 44 9.97 -8.14 11.78
C SER A 44 11.48 -8.23 11.52
N PRO A 45 12.09 -9.44 11.50
CA PRO A 45 11.49 -10.77 11.71
C PRO A 45 11.38 -11.19 13.18
N PHE A 46 11.87 -10.37 14.12
CA PHE A 46 12.08 -10.81 15.51
C PHE A 46 10.82 -10.74 16.39
N HIS A 47 9.74 -10.12 15.91
CA HIS A 47 8.49 -10.00 16.64
C HIS A 47 7.34 -10.67 15.89
N VAL A 48 6.69 -11.64 16.54
CA VAL A 48 5.47 -12.26 16.03
C VAL A 48 4.28 -11.43 16.50
N PRO A 49 3.34 -11.05 15.61
CA PRO A 49 2.16 -10.28 15.98
C PRO A 49 1.35 -10.90 17.11
N ARG A 50 0.98 -10.09 18.11
CA ARG A 50 0.16 -10.54 19.24
C ARG A 50 -1.00 -9.59 19.49
N HIS A 51 -2.12 -10.16 19.91
CA HIS A 51 -3.27 -9.36 20.28
C HIS A 51 -2.95 -8.48 21.49
N GLY A 52 -3.26 -7.19 21.40
CA GLY A 52 -3.02 -6.21 22.46
C GLY A 52 -1.63 -5.58 22.41
N ASP A 53 -0.81 -5.90 21.41
CA ASP A 53 0.42 -5.16 21.15
C ASP A 53 0.10 -3.68 20.89
N THR A 54 1.04 -2.81 21.24
CA THR A 54 1.00 -1.39 20.92
C THR A 54 1.96 -1.06 19.80
N ILE A 55 1.64 -0.01 19.05
CA ILE A 55 2.47 0.54 17.98
C ILE A 55 3.81 1.00 18.58
N GLY A 56 4.91 0.60 17.95
CA GLY A 56 6.27 0.93 18.35
C GLY A 56 6.66 2.37 18.00
N GLN A 57 7.74 2.86 18.63
CA GLN A 57 8.22 4.24 18.45
C GLN A 57 8.56 4.56 16.99
N GLU A 58 9.20 3.63 16.27
CA GLU A 58 9.58 3.84 14.87
C GLU A 58 8.36 4.06 13.96
N ALA A 59 7.33 3.22 14.10
CA ALA A 59 6.08 3.37 13.34
C ALA A 59 5.30 4.64 13.73
N MET A 60 5.27 4.97 15.03
CA MET A 60 4.70 6.23 15.51
C MET A 60 5.45 7.45 14.96
N GLU A 61 6.78 7.39 14.85
CA GLU A 61 7.58 8.46 14.26
C GLU A 61 7.28 8.63 12.77
N GLU A 62 7.18 7.54 12.02
CA GLU A 62 6.76 7.56 10.62
C GLU A 62 5.38 8.20 10.44
N ALA A 63 4.40 7.82 11.26
CA ALA A 63 3.09 8.46 11.26
C ALA A 63 3.16 9.95 11.62
N ALA A 64 3.92 10.34 12.64
CA ALA A 64 4.07 11.73 13.05
C ALA A 64 4.72 12.60 11.98
N CYS A 65 5.68 12.05 11.22
CA CYS A 65 6.41 12.77 10.19
C CYS A 65 5.66 12.82 8.85
N ARG A 66 4.97 11.74 8.46
CA ARG A 66 4.26 11.64 7.16
C ARG A 66 2.80 12.07 7.23
N GLY A 67 2.19 11.98 8.40
CA GLY A 67 0.75 12.11 8.58
C GLY A 67 -0.03 10.86 8.17
N ILE A 68 -1.33 10.90 8.43
CA ILE A 68 -2.29 9.84 8.08
C ILE A 68 -3.40 10.47 7.23
N ASP A 69 -3.71 9.83 6.11
CA ASP A 69 -4.67 10.31 5.11
C ASP A 69 -6.11 9.96 5.51
N TYR A 70 -6.75 10.86 6.27
CA TYR A 70 -8.15 10.73 6.64
C TYR A 70 -9.07 11.31 5.56
N PRO A 71 -10.07 10.54 5.06
CA PRO A 71 -10.96 10.97 3.98
C PRO A 71 -11.95 12.08 4.35
N LEU A 72 -11.99 12.52 5.62
CA LEU A 72 -12.88 13.58 6.10
C LEU A 72 -12.70 14.93 5.36
N ARG A 73 -11.59 15.13 4.65
CA ARG A 73 -11.36 16.33 3.85
C ARG A 73 -12.05 16.30 2.48
N LEU A 74 -12.11 15.13 1.84
CA LEU A 74 -12.68 14.99 0.49
C LEU A 74 -14.21 15.11 0.47
N SER A 75 -14.91 14.66 1.53
CA SER A 75 -16.36 14.81 1.61
C SER A 75 -16.80 16.25 1.83
N ILE A 76 -15.98 17.05 2.51
CA ILE A 76 -16.26 18.47 2.79
C ILE A 76 -16.01 19.32 1.55
N ASP A 77 -14.88 19.10 0.87
CA ASP A 77 -14.55 19.85 -0.35
C ASP A 77 -15.58 19.57 -1.46
N ALA A 78 -15.98 18.30 -1.65
CA ALA A 78 -17.03 17.94 -2.61
C ALA A 78 -18.42 18.51 -2.27
N LEU A 79 -18.75 18.63 -0.98
CA LEU A 79 -19.99 19.23 -0.52
C LEU A 79 -19.99 20.76 -0.75
N ASN A 80 -18.86 21.41 -0.48
CA ASN A 80 -18.68 22.84 -0.72
C ASN A 80 -18.76 23.17 -2.21
N ASP A 81 -18.12 22.37 -3.06
CA ASP A 81 -18.22 22.52 -4.53
C ASP A 81 -19.66 22.35 -5.02
N TRP A 82 -20.42 21.38 -4.50
CA TRP A 82 -21.83 21.19 -4.85
C TRP A 82 -22.71 22.37 -4.42
N LEU A 83 -22.50 22.91 -3.20
CA LEU A 83 -23.25 24.06 -2.69
C LEU A 83 -22.95 25.34 -3.48
N HIS A 84 -21.69 25.55 -3.90
CA HIS A 84 -21.33 26.65 -4.79
C HIS A 84 -22.07 26.58 -6.14
N LEU A 85 -22.33 25.38 -6.66
CA LEU A 85 -23.06 25.18 -7.91
C LEU A 85 -24.58 25.38 -7.77
N THR A 86 -25.16 25.15 -6.60
CA THR A 86 -26.61 25.31 -6.35
C THR A 86 -27.00 26.73 -5.96
N GLY A 87 -26.03 27.64 -5.79
CA GLY A 87 -26.27 29.02 -5.34
C GLY A 87 -26.69 29.12 -3.88
N GLU A 88 -26.65 27.99 -3.15
CA GLU A 88 -26.74 27.99 -1.70
C GLU A 88 -25.40 28.46 -1.14
N GLN A 89 -25.41 29.19 -0.02
CA GLN A 89 -24.15 29.50 0.64
C GLN A 89 -23.51 28.17 1.06
N GLY A 90 -22.35 27.86 0.47
CA GLY A 90 -21.48 26.76 0.91
C GLY A 90 -21.32 26.83 2.42
N VAL A 91 -21.17 25.68 3.08
CA VAL A 91 -21.03 25.65 4.54
C VAL A 91 -19.66 26.21 4.91
N ALA A 92 -19.54 27.54 4.88
CA ALA A 92 -18.33 28.30 5.18
C ALA A 92 -17.82 28.06 6.61
N THR A 93 -18.62 27.38 7.43
CA THR A 93 -18.37 27.02 8.82
C THR A 93 -18.15 25.52 9.07
N LEU A 94 -18.20 24.68 8.02
CA LEU A 94 -17.72 23.30 8.07
C LEU A 94 -16.48 23.13 7.18
N VAL A 95 -15.60 24.13 7.07
CA VAL A 95 -14.17 23.81 7.19
C VAL A 95 -13.93 23.82 8.68
N PRO A 96 -14.17 22.71 9.39
CA PRO A 96 -13.94 22.75 10.80
C PRO A 96 -12.42 22.55 10.86
N GLU A 97 -11.73 23.61 11.23
CA GLU A 97 -10.55 23.48 12.07
C GLU A 97 -10.83 22.51 13.25
N SER A 98 -12.12 22.26 13.54
CA SER A 98 -12.70 21.24 14.42
C SER A 98 -13.07 19.87 13.80
N VAL A 99 -12.75 19.50 12.54
CA VAL A 99 -12.57 18.08 12.24
C VAL A 99 -11.28 17.81 12.96
N PRO A 100 -11.25 16.94 13.99
CA PRO A 100 -10.00 16.59 14.58
C PRO A 100 -9.19 15.94 13.46
N ARG A 101 -8.26 16.68 12.84
CA ARG A 101 -7.02 16.06 12.42
C ARG A 101 -6.62 15.31 13.66
N VAL A 102 -6.50 13.97 13.58
CA VAL A 102 -5.79 13.25 14.62
C VAL A 102 -4.50 14.02 14.77
N LYS A 103 -4.39 14.80 15.86
CA LYS A 103 -3.37 15.83 15.97
C LYS A 103 -2.15 15.06 16.39
N LEU A 104 -1.49 14.52 15.38
CA LEU A 104 -0.29 13.73 15.58
C LEU A 104 0.73 14.63 16.29
N PRO A 105 1.50 14.04 17.22
CA PRO A 105 2.58 14.76 17.87
C PRO A 105 3.60 15.24 16.83
N PRO A 106 4.42 16.25 17.16
CA PRO A 106 5.48 16.70 16.27
C PRO A 106 6.42 15.55 15.87
N CYS A 107 6.81 15.53 14.61
CA CYS A 107 7.88 14.67 14.10
C CYS A 107 9.15 14.82 14.95
N ARG A 108 9.89 13.71 15.17
CA ARG A 108 11.12 13.65 16.00
C ARG A 108 10.92 14.04 17.47
N SER A 109 9.76 13.74 18.04
CA SER A 109 9.57 13.83 19.49
C SER A 109 10.35 12.72 20.19
N LEU A 110 10.98 13.04 21.34
CA LEU A 110 11.81 12.08 22.12
C LEU A 110 11.03 10.86 22.60
N LEU A 111 9.73 11.01 22.87
CA LEU A 111 8.85 9.96 23.33
C LEU A 111 7.46 10.20 22.74
N LEU A 112 6.98 9.22 21.98
CA LEU A 112 5.64 9.21 21.40
C LEU A 112 4.73 8.34 22.26
N ALA A 113 3.58 8.89 22.64
CA ALA A 113 2.61 8.19 23.48
C ALA A 113 1.57 7.49 22.58
N PRO A 114 1.34 6.17 22.74
CA PRO A 114 0.43 5.41 21.87
C PRO A 114 -0.99 5.97 21.79
N ASP A 115 -1.50 6.55 22.87
CA ASP A 115 -2.84 7.15 22.96
C ASP A 115 -3.05 8.36 22.03
N GLN A 116 -1.96 8.95 21.50
CA GLN A 116 -1.99 10.03 20.52
C GLN A 116 -2.18 9.55 19.08
N PHE A 117 -2.12 8.23 18.86
CA PHE A 117 -2.23 7.58 17.56
C PHE A 117 -3.58 6.86 17.42
N PRO A 118 -3.98 6.50 16.19
CA PRO A 118 -5.26 5.83 15.95
C PRO A 118 -5.40 4.55 16.78
N ASN A 119 -6.64 4.20 17.14
CA ASN A 119 -6.95 3.04 17.98
C ASN A 119 -6.22 3.05 19.35
N TRP A 120 -5.96 4.23 19.93
CA TRP A 120 -5.18 4.40 21.16
C TRP A 120 -3.78 3.74 21.08
N GLY A 121 -3.25 3.65 19.86
CA GLY A 121 -1.98 3.01 19.56
C GLY A 121 -2.00 1.50 19.72
N LEU A 122 -3.18 0.87 19.75
CA LEU A 122 -3.30 -0.58 19.71
C LEU A 122 -3.04 -1.09 18.29
N ASN A 123 -2.26 -2.17 18.20
CA ASN A 123 -1.99 -2.85 16.96
C ASN A 123 -3.08 -3.91 16.69
N THR A 124 -3.95 -3.62 15.74
CA THR A 124 -5.06 -4.48 15.30
C THR A 124 -4.65 -5.51 14.24
N ALA A 125 -3.43 -5.43 13.71
CA ALA A 125 -3.01 -6.21 12.56
C ALA A 125 -2.50 -7.63 12.92
N SER A 126 -2.73 -8.09 14.15
CA SER A 126 -2.31 -9.41 14.66
C SER A 126 -3.14 -10.57 14.09
N THR A 127 -4.22 -10.26 13.39
CA THR A 127 -5.08 -11.25 12.71
C THR A 127 -4.42 -11.85 11.46
N HIS A 128 -3.38 -11.20 10.92
CA HIS A 128 -2.71 -11.66 9.71
C HIS A 128 -1.47 -12.51 10.00
N PRO A 129 -1.19 -13.56 9.20
CA PRO A 129 0.00 -14.38 9.37
C PRO A 129 1.30 -13.56 9.25
N PRO A 130 2.35 -13.90 10.02
CA PRO A 130 3.60 -13.13 10.05
C PRO A 130 4.38 -13.17 8.74
N VAL A 131 4.06 -14.12 7.84
CA VAL A 131 4.79 -14.34 6.58
C VAL A 131 4.83 -13.07 5.72
N TYR A 132 3.72 -12.32 5.65
CA TYR A 132 3.68 -11.07 4.90
C TYR A 132 4.64 -10.02 5.47
N TYR A 133 4.65 -9.87 6.80
CA TYR A 133 5.49 -8.89 7.47
C TYR A 133 6.98 -9.22 7.32
N THR A 134 7.37 -10.49 7.48
CA THR A 134 8.78 -10.88 7.36
C THR A 134 9.31 -10.71 5.93
N THR A 135 8.51 -11.10 4.93
CA THR A 135 8.90 -11.00 3.53
C THR A 135 8.93 -9.56 3.03
N SER A 136 7.98 -8.73 3.46
CA SER A 136 7.96 -7.30 3.09
C SER A 136 9.03 -6.50 3.82
N ALA A 137 9.41 -6.87 5.05
CA ALA A 137 10.54 -6.27 5.76
C ALA A 137 11.87 -6.51 5.02
N LEU A 138 12.12 -7.75 4.60
CA LEU A 138 13.32 -8.10 3.84
C LEU A 138 13.36 -7.36 2.49
N ALA A 139 12.22 -7.26 1.80
CA ALA A 139 12.12 -6.47 0.58
C ALA A 139 12.41 -4.99 0.84
N GLY A 140 11.90 -4.44 1.94
CA GLY A 140 12.16 -3.07 2.36
C GLY A 140 13.64 -2.79 2.58
N GLU A 141 14.35 -3.69 3.26
CA GLU A 141 15.81 -3.58 3.46
C GLU A 141 16.59 -3.56 2.14
N VAL A 142 16.14 -4.29 1.12
CA VAL A 142 16.74 -4.23 -0.22
C VAL A 142 16.48 -2.86 -0.86
N PHE A 143 15.27 -2.33 -0.76
CA PHE A 143 14.91 -1.04 -1.33
C PHE A 143 15.53 0.16 -0.59
N ASP A 144 15.85 0.04 0.69
CA ASP A 144 16.55 1.09 1.45
C ASP A 144 17.96 1.39 0.89
N THR A 145 18.51 0.49 0.08
CA THR A 145 19.78 0.71 -0.64
C THR A 145 19.63 1.55 -1.92
N VAL A 146 18.39 1.78 -2.37
CA VAL A 146 18.10 2.53 -3.59
C VAL A 146 18.20 4.03 -3.32
N PRO A 147 18.90 4.81 -4.17
CA PRO A 147 18.96 6.26 -4.01
C PRO A 147 17.57 6.91 -3.99
N ASN A 148 17.35 7.86 -3.08
CA ASN A 148 16.09 8.58 -2.85
C ASN A 148 14.99 7.78 -2.15
N VAL A 149 15.33 6.70 -1.43
CA VAL A 149 14.42 6.08 -0.45
C VAL A 149 14.74 6.70 0.91
N ASP A 150 13.88 7.62 1.36
CA ASP A 150 14.15 8.48 2.52
C ASP A 150 13.85 7.82 3.88
N SER A 151 13.13 6.69 3.90
CA SER A 151 12.86 5.93 5.13
C SER A 151 12.51 4.47 4.87
N ARG A 152 12.69 3.63 5.89
CA ARG A 152 12.38 2.19 5.85
C ARG A 152 10.92 1.91 5.50
N ALA A 153 9.99 2.76 5.96
CA ALA A 153 8.59 2.67 5.55
C ALA A 153 8.40 2.85 4.03
N THR A 154 9.20 3.71 3.39
CA THR A 154 9.17 3.86 1.92
C THR A 154 9.71 2.62 1.23
N GLY A 155 10.82 2.07 1.72
CA GLY A 155 11.36 0.81 1.21
C GLY A 155 10.34 -0.33 1.30
N ILE A 156 9.64 -0.45 2.44
CA ILE A 156 8.60 -1.45 2.63
C ILE A 156 7.43 -1.24 1.66
N ARG A 157 6.97 -0.01 1.43
CA ARG A 157 5.93 0.27 0.42
C ARG A 157 6.34 -0.18 -0.98
N LEU A 158 7.62 -0.01 -1.33
CA LEU A 158 8.17 -0.48 -2.61
C LEU A 158 8.21 -2.01 -2.74
N ALA A 159 8.08 -2.78 -1.64
CA ALA A 159 7.90 -4.23 -1.70
C ALA A 159 6.67 -4.64 -2.53
N GLY A 160 5.66 -3.77 -2.64
CA GLY A 160 4.52 -3.99 -3.52
C GLY A 160 4.88 -4.14 -5.00
N ILE A 161 6.02 -3.57 -5.46
CA ILE A 161 6.56 -3.82 -6.81
C ILE A 161 6.87 -5.31 -6.99
N LEU A 162 7.43 -5.96 -5.97
CA LEU A 162 7.77 -7.38 -6.02
C LEU A 162 6.52 -8.26 -5.99
N TRP A 163 5.55 -7.93 -5.14
CA TRP A 163 4.29 -8.67 -5.06
C TRP A 163 3.46 -8.59 -6.34
N LEU A 164 3.23 -7.38 -6.83
CA LEU A 164 2.46 -7.15 -8.07
C LEU A 164 3.24 -7.66 -9.30
N GLY A 165 4.56 -7.49 -9.32
CA GLY A 165 5.42 -8.00 -10.39
C GLY A 165 5.40 -9.54 -10.44
N ALA A 166 5.50 -10.21 -9.30
CA ALA A 166 5.40 -11.66 -9.23
C ALA A 166 4.00 -12.15 -9.68
N ALA A 167 2.93 -11.48 -9.25
CA ALA A 167 1.58 -11.78 -9.71
C ALA A 167 1.45 -11.64 -11.24
N ALA A 168 1.98 -10.55 -11.81
CA ALA A 168 2.00 -10.32 -13.25
C ALA A 168 2.78 -11.41 -14.01
N VAL A 169 3.92 -11.87 -13.49
CA VAL A 169 4.69 -12.97 -14.08
C VAL A 169 3.88 -14.28 -14.06
N VAL A 170 3.29 -14.64 -12.93
CA VAL A 170 2.48 -15.87 -12.83
C VAL A 170 1.29 -15.81 -13.79
N LEU A 171 0.55 -14.71 -13.81
CA LEU A 171 -0.57 -14.49 -14.72
C LEU A 171 -0.14 -14.52 -16.19
N TRP A 172 1.03 -13.96 -16.52
CA TRP A 172 1.57 -13.97 -17.88
C TRP A 172 1.74 -15.39 -18.42
N TYR A 173 2.36 -16.27 -17.62
CA TYR A 173 2.56 -17.65 -18.01
C TYR A 173 1.28 -18.47 -17.97
N LEU A 174 0.39 -18.20 -17.02
CA LEU A 174 -0.90 -18.87 -16.91
C LEU A 174 -1.79 -18.57 -18.13
N LEU A 175 -1.92 -17.31 -18.52
CA LEU A 175 -2.65 -16.93 -19.73
C LEU A 175 -1.99 -17.53 -20.99
N GLY A 176 -0.66 -17.62 -21.01
CA GLY A 176 0.07 -18.30 -22.08
C GLY A 176 -0.27 -19.79 -22.19
N SER A 177 -0.40 -20.49 -21.07
CA SER A 177 -0.82 -21.91 -21.06
C SER A 177 -2.26 -22.11 -21.53
N LEU A 178 -3.11 -21.08 -21.43
CA LEU A 178 -4.48 -21.07 -21.96
C LEU A 178 -4.56 -20.65 -23.43
N GLY A 179 -3.42 -20.45 -24.12
CA GLY A 179 -3.37 -20.07 -25.53
C GLY A 179 -3.60 -18.57 -25.80
N ALA A 180 -3.56 -17.71 -24.77
CA ALA A 180 -3.73 -16.28 -24.97
C ALA A 180 -2.56 -15.66 -25.75
N SER A 181 -2.89 -14.80 -26.71
CA SER A 181 -1.89 -14.05 -27.47
C SER A 181 -1.12 -13.07 -26.57
N THR A 182 0.10 -12.70 -26.96
CA THR A 182 0.92 -11.71 -26.24
C THR A 182 0.18 -10.39 -26.01
N TRP A 183 -0.59 -9.92 -26.99
CA TRP A 183 -1.40 -8.71 -26.86
C TRP A 183 -2.52 -8.85 -25.83
N SER A 184 -3.25 -9.98 -25.86
CA SER A 184 -4.31 -10.25 -24.89
C SER A 184 -3.75 -10.28 -23.46
N LYS A 185 -2.58 -10.90 -23.26
CA LYS A 185 -1.88 -10.92 -21.96
C LYS A 185 -1.50 -9.53 -21.50
N ALA A 186 -0.84 -8.76 -22.36
CA ALA A 186 -0.41 -7.40 -22.06
C ALA A 186 -1.59 -6.47 -21.73
N LEU A 187 -2.70 -6.57 -22.47
CA LEU A 187 -3.88 -5.75 -22.22
C LEU A 187 -4.55 -6.15 -20.91
N LEU A 188 -4.81 -7.43 -20.67
CA LEU A 188 -5.48 -7.88 -19.44
C LEU A 188 -4.68 -7.55 -18.19
N ILE A 189 -3.38 -7.84 -18.20
CA ILE A 189 -2.50 -7.55 -17.06
C ILE A 189 -2.27 -6.04 -16.96
N GLY A 190 -2.15 -5.32 -18.08
CA GLY A 190 -2.04 -3.86 -18.10
C GLY A 190 -3.26 -3.18 -17.47
N PHE A 191 -4.48 -3.59 -17.84
CA PHE A 191 -5.71 -3.08 -17.22
C PHE A 191 -5.77 -3.38 -15.71
N LEU A 192 -5.33 -4.57 -15.30
CA LEU A 192 -5.23 -4.92 -13.88
C LEU A 192 -4.26 -4.00 -13.15
N VAL A 193 -3.06 -3.82 -13.69
CA VAL A 193 -1.99 -2.99 -13.12
C VAL A 193 -2.36 -1.52 -13.05
N VAL A 194 -3.12 -0.99 -14.01
CA VAL A 194 -3.57 0.41 -14.02
C VAL A 194 -4.82 0.62 -13.16
N SER A 195 -5.47 -0.45 -12.70
CA SER A 195 -6.68 -0.31 -11.89
C SER A 195 -6.37 0.42 -10.57
N PRO A 196 -7.15 1.45 -10.19
CA PRO A 196 -6.86 2.26 -9.01
C PRO A 196 -6.77 1.43 -7.72
N ARG A 197 -7.63 0.42 -7.58
CA ARG A 197 -7.62 -0.48 -6.42
C ARG A 197 -6.30 -1.25 -6.34
N VAL A 198 -5.84 -1.88 -7.44
CA VAL A 198 -4.60 -2.67 -7.42
C VAL A 198 -3.40 -1.78 -7.15
N LEU A 199 -3.33 -0.58 -7.76
CA LEU A 199 -2.25 0.37 -7.50
C LEU A 199 -2.22 0.82 -6.05
N HIS A 200 -3.38 1.20 -5.49
CA HIS A 200 -3.48 1.63 -4.11
C HIS A 200 -2.98 0.54 -3.15
N GLU A 201 -3.55 -0.67 -3.23
CA GLU A 201 -3.16 -1.79 -2.35
C GLU A 201 -1.69 -2.19 -2.55
N SER A 202 -1.13 -2.05 -3.75
CA SER A 202 0.28 -2.38 -4.03
C SER A 202 1.26 -1.27 -3.67
N SER A 203 0.79 -0.13 -3.18
CA SER A 203 1.62 1.04 -2.85
C SER A 203 1.60 1.43 -1.37
N ILE A 204 0.81 0.71 -0.58
CA ILE A 204 0.71 0.88 0.88
C ILE A 204 1.16 -0.41 1.59
N ILE A 205 1.49 -0.29 2.87
CA ILE A 205 1.91 -1.43 3.67
C ILE A 205 0.66 -2.20 4.14
N ASN A 206 0.22 -3.20 3.38
CA ASN A 206 -0.85 -4.10 3.77
C ASN A 206 -0.72 -5.52 3.18
N PRO A 207 -1.32 -6.53 3.83
CA PRO A 207 -1.28 -7.91 3.34
C PRO A 207 -2.08 -8.13 2.06
N ASP A 208 -3.04 -7.26 1.74
CA ASP A 208 -3.88 -7.34 0.53
C ASP A 208 -3.08 -7.19 -0.76
N SER A 209 -1.92 -6.53 -0.71
CA SER A 209 -0.93 -6.49 -1.79
C SER A 209 -0.50 -7.89 -2.29
N THR A 210 -0.60 -8.92 -1.44
CA THR A 210 -0.27 -10.31 -1.80
C THR A 210 -1.43 -11.08 -2.42
N ALA A 211 -2.66 -10.56 -2.35
CA ALA A 211 -3.87 -11.28 -2.74
C ALA A 211 -3.87 -11.66 -4.22
N LEU A 212 -3.37 -10.78 -5.10
CA LEU A 212 -3.25 -11.08 -6.53
C LEU A 212 -2.30 -12.22 -6.82
N LEU A 213 -1.13 -12.25 -6.14
CA LEU A 213 -0.19 -13.36 -6.29
C LEU A 213 -0.78 -14.66 -5.73
N GLY A 214 -1.39 -14.61 -4.54
CA GLY A 214 -2.05 -15.76 -3.95
C GLY A 214 -3.14 -16.35 -4.85
N GLY A 215 -4.03 -15.51 -5.38
CA GLY A 215 -5.06 -15.91 -6.33
C GLY A 215 -4.49 -16.48 -7.63
N ALA A 216 -3.45 -15.85 -8.19
CA ALA A 216 -2.79 -16.34 -9.40
C ALA A 216 -2.13 -17.71 -9.18
N LEU A 217 -1.51 -17.94 -8.03
CA LEU A 217 -0.90 -19.22 -7.66
C LEU A 217 -1.94 -20.32 -7.43
N VAL A 218 -3.06 -20.01 -6.75
CA VAL A 218 -4.17 -20.96 -6.58
C VAL A 218 -4.74 -21.35 -7.95
N LEU A 219 -4.98 -20.37 -8.83
CA LEU A 219 -5.46 -20.64 -10.18
C LEU A 219 -4.46 -21.48 -10.98
N ALA A 220 -3.15 -21.18 -10.87
CA ALA A 220 -2.10 -21.96 -11.51
C ALA A 220 -2.08 -23.41 -11.02
N ALA A 221 -2.26 -23.63 -9.71
CA ALA A 221 -2.32 -24.95 -9.12
C ALA A 221 -3.53 -25.74 -9.62
N VAL A 222 -4.72 -25.11 -9.64
CA VAL A 222 -5.95 -25.74 -10.14
C VAL A 222 -5.83 -26.14 -11.61
N LEU A 223 -5.31 -25.25 -12.47
CA LEU A 223 -5.17 -25.54 -13.90
C LEU A 223 -4.11 -26.59 -14.21
N ARG A 224 -3.15 -26.83 -13.31
CA ARG A 224 -2.12 -27.87 -13.45
C ARG A 224 -2.50 -29.19 -12.81
N TRP A 225 -3.54 -29.21 -11.97
CA TRP A 225 -4.02 -30.41 -11.32
C TRP A 225 -4.86 -31.28 -12.25
N GLY A 226 -5.55 -30.67 -13.22
CA GLY A 226 -6.30 -31.37 -14.27
C GLY A 226 -5.42 -31.76 -15.45
#